data_AF-A0A9D6LUP0-F1
#
_entry.id   AF-A0A9D6LUP0-F1
#
_cell.length_a   1.000
_cell.length_b   1.000
_cell.length_c   1.000
_cell.angle_alpha   90.00
_cell.angle_beta   90.00
_cell.angle_gamma   90.00
#
_symmetry.space_group_name_H-M   'P 1'
#
loop_
_entity.id
_entity.type
_entity.pdbx_description
1 polymer ?
#
loop_
_entity_poly.entity_id
_entity_poly.type
_entity_poly.pdbx_seq_one_letter_code
_entity_poly.pdbx_strand_id
1 'polypeptide(L)'
;LSASTSLALTIPTNVWNATTRTLTSFGTLAADVWASVTRTLTGSSLSSGSLATLSDVQTATSSLVSQLSGWTVTMSDQSALQAGKTYRTKITILNAQGVATNAASTPTVTLYDADRNVVVSNVSMTNIGTGIYEYTYLTSSGSSQGVWETVASTEVTSGKTLTTNDYWIVSGSPAQVIINSVTANSQSDISASVTITNEGLAGYEYQYAWCVVTDINNACGGGDDTYYASAAKFINAGADFNTNLTATVPSDGTYYFKLLVYFGTERSGSSRSFTVGAVTPPPSPQPTRDTSGGGGGAAVLQAVSTTCKDGDRSGDLNNDGKVNLVDFSILLAFWGTSPPFRNPCSDINQDRKVNMVDFSILFAQWGTTGVPYNPK
;
A
#
# COMPACT_ATOMS: atom_id res chain seq x y z
N LEU A 1 98.95 -50.67 40.24
CA LEU A 1 98.22 -49.46 39.76
C LEU A 1 97.30 -49.70 38.55
N SER A 2 97.00 -50.95 38.13
CA SER A 2 96.14 -51.20 36.96
C SER A 2 94.63 -51.32 37.26
N ALA A 3 94.23 -51.40 38.54
CA ALA A 3 92.82 -51.57 38.91
C ALA A 3 92.03 -50.23 38.94
N SER A 4 92.70 -49.10 39.18
CA SER A 4 92.04 -47.79 39.30
C SER A 4 91.65 -47.20 37.95
N THR A 5 92.40 -47.52 36.89
CA THR A 5 92.16 -47.01 35.53
C THR A 5 91.01 -47.72 34.82
N SER A 6 90.76 -49.00 35.13
CA SER A 6 89.62 -49.75 34.57
C SER A 6 88.28 -49.39 35.21
N LEU A 7 88.26 -49.02 36.50
CA LEU A 7 87.07 -48.54 37.20
C LEU A 7 86.63 -47.14 36.72
N ALA A 8 87.59 -46.23 36.47
CA ALA A 8 87.28 -44.88 36.02
C ALA A 8 86.68 -44.82 34.59
N LEU A 9 87.03 -45.78 33.72
CA LEU A 9 86.50 -45.87 32.35
C LEU A 9 85.13 -46.56 32.25
N THR A 10 84.79 -47.40 33.23
CA THR A 10 83.54 -48.19 33.21
C THR A 10 82.40 -47.51 33.96
N ILE A 11 82.68 -46.68 34.97
CA ILE A 11 81.63 -46.00 35.75
C ILE A 11 80.79 -45.04 34.90
N PRO A 12 81.35 -44.10 34.11
CA PRO A 12 80.53 -43.21 33.29
C PRO A 12 79.69 -43.97 32.26
N THR A 13 80.27 -44.99 31.63
CA THR A 13 79.59 -45.85 30.65
C THR A 13 78.42 -46.61 31.29
N ASN A 14 78.59 -47.12 32.52
CA ASN A 14 77.53 -47.80 33.26
C ASN A 14 76.44 -46.85 33.77
N VAL A 15 76.80 -45.60 34.11
CA VAL A 15 75.85 -44.57 34.55
C VAL A 15 74.99 -44.08 33.37
N TRP A 16 75.58 -43.88 32.19
CA TRP A 16 74.88 -43.38 31.01
C TRP A 16 74.12 -44.47 30.22
N ASN A 17 74.55 -45.75 30.30
CA ASN A 17 73.81 -46.88 29.72
C ASN A 17 72.69 -47.43 30.63
N ALA A 18 72.40 -46.80 31.76
CA ALA A 18 71.24 -47.12 32.59
C ALA A 18 69.94 -46.62 31.90
N THR A 19 69.49 -47.36 30.89
CA THR A 19 68.35 -47.02 30.01
C THR A 19 66.97 -47.14 30.67
N THR A 20 66.89 -47.47 31.96
CA THR A 20 65.64 -47.63 32.73
C THR A 20 65.50 -46.63 33.87
N ARG A 21 65.83 -45.35 33.62
CA ARG A 21 65.31 -44.27 34.46
C ARG A 21 63.90 -43.92 34.01
N THR A 22 62.95 -44.79 34.35
CA THR A 22 61.54 -44.45 34.32
C THR A 22 61.19 -43.70 35.61
N LEU A 23 60.30 -42.71 35.53
CA LEU A 23 59.81 -41.97 36.71
C LEU A 23 59.19 -42.88 37.80
N THR A 24 58.92 -44.14 37.47
CA THR A 24 58.34 -45.16 38.35
C THR A 24 59.36 -45.89 39.23
N SER A 25 60.67 -45.79 38.97
CA SER A 25 61.71 -46.52 39.74
C SER A 25 62.29 -45.73 40.92
N PHE A 26 61.91 -44.47 41.11
CA PHE A 26 62.34 -43.61 42.24
C PHE A 26 61.56 -43.83 43.55
N GLY A 27 61.06 -45.05 43.78
CA GLY A 27 60.33 -45.38 45.01
C GLY A 27 59.09 -44.51 45.20
N THR A 28 58.94 -43.91 46.38
CA THR A 28 57.80 -43.07 46.72
C THR A 28 57.84 -41.72 46.02
N LEU A 29 58.91 -41.30 45.34
CA LEU A 29 59.04 -39.92 44.82
C LEU A 29 57.89 -39.49 43.91
N ALA A 30 57.37 -40.35 43.03
CA ALA A 30 56.19 -40.02 42.22
C ALA A 30 54.94 -39.80 43.08
N ALA A 31 54.79 -40.60 44.15
CA ALA A 31 53.77 -40.43 45.17
C ALA A 31 54.04 -39.21 46.06
N ASP A 32 55.29 -38.92 46.44
CA ASP A 32 55.72 -37.79 47.26
C ASP A 32 55.61 -36.46 46.50
N VAL A 33 55.80 -36.46 45.17
CA VAL A 33 55.55 -35.30 44.30
C VAL A 33 54.05 -35.01 44.21
N TRP A 34 53.20 -36.04 44.20
CA TRP A 34 51.75 -35.88 44.25
C TRP A 34 51.22 -35.60 45.68
N ALA A 35 51.92 -36.06 46.71
CA ALA A 35 51.60 -35.86 48.12
C ALA A 35 52.24 -34.60 48.72
N SER A 36 53.22 -33.98 48.06
CA SER A 36 53.79 -32.69 48.44
C SER A 36 52.72 -31.61 48.24
N VAL A 37 52.11 -31.24 49.35
CA VAL A 37 50.91 -30.39 49.54
C VAL A 37 51.09 -28.93 49.04
N THR A 38 52.13 -28.65 48.24
CA THR A 38 52.37 -27.33 47.64
C THR A 38 51.87 -27.21 46.20
N ARG A 39 50.98 -28.11 45.74
CA ARG A 39 50.17 -27.87 44.53
C ARG A 39 48.76 -27.51 44.94
N THR A 40 48.52 -26.20 44.99
CA THR A 40 47.21 -25.56 44.99
C THR A 40 46.47 -25.95 43.70
N LEU A 41 45.93 -27.17 43.63
CA LEU A 41 44.93 -27.52 42.62
C LEU A 41 43.59 -26.83 42.92
N THR A 42 43.51 -26.11 44.05
CA THR A 42 42.26 -25.71 44.71
C THR A 42 42.27 -24.43 45.58
N GLY A 43 43.19 -23.46 45.43
CA GLY A 43 43.26 -22.30 46.35
C GLY A 43 42.04 -21.36 46.23
N SER A 44 41.31 -21.08 47.34
CA SER A 44 40.02 -20.33 47.43
C SER A 44 39.14 -20.38 46.18
N SER A 45 39.18 -21.56 45.58
CA SER A 45 38.30 -22.05 44.56
C SER A 45 37.97 -23.52 44.81
N LEU A 46 38.55 -24.28 45.76
CA LEU A 46 38.18 -25.69 45.96
C LEU A 46 38.63 -26.33 47.32
N SER A 47 38.00 -27.46 47.70
CA SER A 47 38.58 -28.49 48.62
C SER A 47 37.91 -29.90 48.53
N SER A 48 36.92 -30.09 47.65
CA SER A 48 36.48 -31.38 47.10
C SER A 48 35.83 -31.09 45.73
N GLY A 49 36.03 -31.96 44.73
CA GLY A 49 35.59 -31.77 43.34
C GLY A 49 36.74 -31.70 42.33
N SER A 50 36.41 -31.83 41.04
CA SER A 50 37.33 -31.71 39.89
C SER A 50 37.41 -30.25 39.41
N LEU A 51 38.49 -29.87 38.71
CA LEU A 51 38.51 -28.63 37.91
C LEU A 51 37.31 -28.66 36.96
N ALA A 52 36.58 -27.54 36.85
CA ALA A 52 35.50 -27.40 35.89
C ALA A 52 36.02 -27.79 34.51
N THR A 53 35.45 -28.86 33.97
CA THR A 53 35.75 -29.29 32.61
C THR A 53 35.25 -28.23 31.62
N LEU A 54 35.73 -28.27 30.37
CA LEU A 54 35.16 -27.42 29.32
C LEU A 54 33.63 -27.58 29.23
N SER A 55 33.13 -28.80 29.44
CA SER A 55 31.70 -29.10 29.51
C SER A 55 30.99 -28.46 30.69
N ASP A 56 31.61 -28.39 31.88
CA ASP A 56 31.00 -27.75 33.05
C ASP A 56 30.86 -26.23 32.82
N VAL A 57 31.91 -25.59 32.26
CA VAL A 57 31.89 -24.16 31.94
C VAL A 57 30.87 -23.86 30.84
N GLN A 58 30.81 -24.68 29.80
CA GLN A 58 29.81 -24.55 28.72
C GLN A 58 28.39 -24.76 29.22
N THR A 59 28.18 -25.72 30.13
CA THR A 59 26.87 -26.00 30.73
C THR A 59 26.43 -24.86 31.64
N ALA A 60 27.31 -24.34 32.50
CA ALA A 60 27.01 -23.18 33.34
C ALA A 60 26.74 -21.92 32.50
N THR A 61 27.53 -21.69 31.45
CA THR A 61 27.36 -20.55 30.53
C THR A 61 26.04 -20.62 29.77
N SER A 62 25.69 -21.78 29.20
CA SER A 62 24.42 -21.98 28.50
C SER A 62 23.20 -21.90 29.44
N SER A 63 23.33 -22.39 30.68
CA SER A 63 22.29 -22.27 31.70
C SER A 63 22.06 -20.81 32.10
N LEU A 64 23.12 -20.04 32.34
CA LEU A 64 23.01 -18.62 32.65
C LEU A 64 22.43 -17.82 31.47
N VAL A 65 22.85 -18.10 30.23
CA VAL A 65 22.25 -17.48 29.03
C VAL A 65 20.76 -17.79 28.94
N SER A 66 20.32 -19.02 29.25
CA SER A 66 18.89 -19.34 29.27
C SER A 66 18.10 -18.67 30.40
N GLN A 67 18.75 -18.32 31.51
CA GLN A 67 18.14 -17.58 32.62
C GLN A 67 18.11 -16.06 32.39
N LEU A 68 19.15 -15.52 31.76
CA LEU A 68 19.30 -14.07 31.54
C LEU A 68 18.64 -13.60 30.23
N SER A 69 18.64 -14.45 29.21
CA SER A 69 18.01 -14.17 27.92
C SER A 69 16.67 -14.90 27.86
N GLY A 70 15.59 -14.16 28.10
CA GLY A 70 14.25 -14.66 27.82
C GLY A 70 14.05 -14.85 26.31
N TRP A 71 13.06 -15.66 25.93
CA TRP A 71 12.53 -15.61 24.57
C TRP A 71 12.13 -14.17 24.23
N THR A 72 12.42 -13.76 23.00
CA THR A 72 12.08 -12.43 22.50
C THR A 72 11.08 -12.59 21.37
N VAL A 73 9.94 -11.92 21.47
CA VAL A 73 8.96 -11.78 20.40
C VAL A 73 8.90 -10.31 20.05
N THR A 74 9.16 -9.98 18.78
CA THR A 74 9.05 -8.61 18.25
C THR A 74 7.93 -8.57 17.24
N MET A 75 7.17 -7.48 17.22
CA MET A 75 6.13 -7.22 16.21
C MET A 75 6.60 -6.08 15.30
N SER A 76 6.24 -6.14 14.02
CA SER A 76 6.43 -5.04 13.09
C SER A 76 5.57 -3.83 13.48
N ASP A 77 6.14 -2.64 13.38
CA ASP A 77 5.44 -1.37 13.57
C ASP A 77 4.81 -0.93 12.23
N GLN A 78 3.49 -0.72 12.22
CA GLN A 78 2.79 -0.07 11.12
C GLN A 78 2.16 1.23 11.62
N SER A 79 2.62 2.39 11.15
CA SER A 79 2.18 3.65 11.76
C SER A 79 0.78 4.10 11.31
N ALA A 80 0.40 3.82 10.05
CA ALA A 80 -0.89 4.23 9.51
C ALA A 80 -1.35 3.33 8.37
N LEU A 81 -2.67 3.22 8.22
CA LEU A 81 -3.34 2.54 7.14
C LEU A 81 -4.53 3.38 6.68
N GLN A 82 -4.82 3.34 5.40
CA GLN A 82 -6.07 3.89 4.89
C GLN A 82 -7.19 2.85 4.96
N ALA A 83 -8.40 3.26 5.36
CA ALA A 83 -9.59 2.42 5.28
C ALA A 83 -9.76 1.85 3.86
N GLY A 84 -10.09 0.56 3.75
CA GLY A 84 -10.20 -0.15 2.46
C GLY A 84 -8.88 -0.78 1.98
N LYS A 85 -7.78 -0.64 2.73
CA LYS A 85 -6.48 -1.25 2.40
C LYS A 85 -6.13 -2.39 3.35
N THR A 86 -5.11 -3.18 2.97
CA THR A 86 -4.65 -4.34 3.74
C THR A 86 -3.66 -3.94 4.82
N TYR A 87 -4.04 -4.11 6.08
CA TYR A 87 -3.13 -4.15 7.22
C TYR A 87 -2.26 -5.41 7.13
N ARG A 88 -0.99 -5.30 7.52
CA ARG A 88 -0.05 -6.42 7.60
C ARG A 88 0.78 -6.29 8.87
N THR A 89 0.82 -7.34 9.66
CA THR A 89 1.73 -7.44 10.82
C THR A 89 2.57 -8.71 10.72
N LYS A 90 3.81 -8.60 11.18
CA LYS A 90 4.76 -9.70 11.26
C LYS A 90 5.30 -9.79 12.67
N ILE A 91 5.37 -11.00 13.20
CA ILE A 91 6.11 -11.27 14.43
C ILE A 91 7.37 -12.08 14.13
N THR A 92 8.44 -11.77 14.87
CA THR A 92 9.71 -12.49 14.83
C THR A 92 10.04 -13.01 16.22
N ILE A 93 10.36 -14.30 16.30
CA ILE A 93 10.58 -15.04 17.53
C ILE A 93 12.03 -15.49 17.60
N LEU A 94 12.74 -15.06 18.64
CA LEU A 94 14.09 -15.50 18.96
C LEU A 94 14.07 -16.26 20.29
N ASN A 95 14.77 -17.40 20.36
CA ASN A 95 14.98 -18.11 21.62
C ASN A 95 15.97 -17.36 22.53
N ALA A 96 16.27 -17.93 23.69
CA ALA A 96 17.23 -17.37 24.65
C ALA A 96 18.64 -17.14 24.06
N GLN A 97 19.02 -17.88 23.03
CA GLN A 97 20.30 -17.75 22.36
C GLN A 97 20.28 -16.73 21.21
N GLY A 98 19.18 -15.99 21.02
CA GLY A 98 19.01 -15.05 19.91
C GLY A 98 18.79 -15.72 18.56
N VAL A 99 18.47 -17.02 18.54
CA VAL A 99 18.28 -17.80 17.31
C VAL A 99 16.80 -17.86 16.96
N ALA A 100 16.47 -17.57 15.70
CA ALA A 100 15.11 -17.66 15.19
C ALA A 100 14.54 -19.07 15.39
N THR A 101 13.43 -19.18 16.10
CA THR A 101 12.83 -20.47 16.49
C THR A 101 11.31 -20.37 16.39
N ASN A 102 10.67 -21.40 15.83
CA ASN A 102 9.20 -21.45 15.73
C ASN A 102 8.55 -21.47 17.13
N ALA A 103 7.33 -20.94 17.19
CA ALA A 103 6.51 -21.00 18.40
C ALA A 103 6.13 -22.45 18.75
N ALA A 104 5.86 -22.71 20.03
CA ALA A 104 5.40 -24.02 20.51
C ALA A 104 3.97 -24.33 20.06
N SER A 105 3.14 -23.30 19.87
CA SER A 105 1.84 -23.38 19.21
C SER A 105 1.68 -22.21 18.24
N THR A 106 0.81 -22.36 17.23
CA THR A 106 0.62 -21.30 16.23
C THR A 106 0.15 -20.00 16.90
N PRO A 107 0.88 -18.88 16.74
CA PRO A 107 0.51 -17.61 17.33
C PRO A 107 -0.86 -17.13 16.83
N THR A 108 -1.60 -16.43 17.68
CA THR A 108 -2.91 -15.86 17.35
C THR A 108 -2.88 -14.35 17.42
N VAL A 109 -3.78 -13.71 16.64
CA VAL A 109 -3.92 -12.26 16.57
C VAL A 109 -5.36 -11.85 16.87
N THR A 110 -5.51 -10.76 17.61
CA THR A 110 -6.77 -10.08 17.90
C THR A 110 -6.63 -8.60 17.51
N LEU A 111 -7.60 -8.06 16.78
CA LEU A 111 -7.64 -6.64 16.38
C LEU A 111 -8.79 -5.92 17.10
N TYR A 112 -8.48 -4.74 17.62
CA TYR A 112 -9.44 -3.80 18.18
C TYR A 112 -9.51 -2.56 17.29
N ASP A 113 -10.74 -2.11 17.02
CA ASP A 113 -10.95 -0.84 16.33
C ASP A 113 -10.78 0.38 17.26
N ALA A 114 -10.97 1.57 16.70
CA ALA A 114 -10.84 2.83 17.43
C ALA A 114 -11.80 2.97 18.62
N ASP A 115 -12.94 2.28 18.58
CA ASP A 115 -13.97 2.28 19.63
C ASP A 115 -13.79 1.10 20.61
N ARG A 116 -12.69 0.35 20.51
CA ARG A 116 -12.36 -0.86 21.29
C ARG A 116 -13.25 -2.08 21.01
N ASN A 117 -13.96 -2.11 19.89
CA ASN A 117 -14.68 -3.31 19.46
C ASN A 117 -13.69 -4.34 18.91
N VAL A 118 -13.96 -5.61 19.17
CA VAL A 118 -13.16 -6.71 18.62
C VAL A 118 -13.57 -6.96 17.17
N VAL A 119 -12.66 -6.70 16.24
CA VAL A 119 -12.88 -6.88 14.79
C VAL A 119 -12.42 -8.25 14.33
N VAL A 120 -11.33 -8.74 14.92
CA VAL A 120 -10.76 -10.07 14.70
C VAL A 120 -10.46 -10.66 16.07
N SER A 121 -10.85 -11.90 16.31
CA SER A 121 -10.67 -12.56 17.61
C SER A 121 -9.88 -13.85 17.47
N ASN A 122 -8.69 -13.90 18.08
CA ASN A 122 -7.84 -15.10 18.20
C ASN A 122 -7.62 -15.86 16.88
N VAL A 123 -7.40 -15.15 15.78
CA VAL A 123 -7.15 -15.79 14.47
C VAL A 123 -5.69 -16.21 14.36
N SER A 124 -5.45 -17.43 13.90
CA SER A 124 -4.10 -17.96 13.70
C SER A 124 -3.30 -17.15 12.67
N MET A 125 -2.05 -16.87 12.98
CA MET A 125 -1.09 -16.31 12.02
C MET A 125 -0.53 -17.39 11.08
N THR A 126 -0.06 -16.98 9.92
CA THR A 126 0.58 -17.86 8.92
C THR A 126 2.08 -17.91 9.19
N ASN A 127 2.66 -19.12 9.32
CA ASN A 127 4.11 -19.28 9.35
C ASN A 127 4.68 -19.03 7.95
N ILE A 128 5.62 -18.09 7.83
CA ILE A 128 6.29 -17.74 6.56
C ILE A 128 7.79 -18.02 6.58
N GLY A 129 8.30 -18.56 7.69
CA GLY A 129 9.71 -18.86 7.91
C GLY A 129 9.97 -19.25 9.36
N THR A 130 11.18 -19.78 9.62
CA THR A 130 11.58 -20.16 10.97
C THR A 130 11.52 -18.96 11.92
N GLY A 131 10.65 -19.03 12.93
CA GLY A 131 10.41 -17.96 13.89
C GLY A 131 9.71 -16.73 13.33
N ILE A 132 9.15 -16.78 12.10
CA ILE A 132 8.48 -15.64 11.47
C ILE A 132 7.04 -16.01 11.13
N TYR A 133 6.09 -15.23 11.66
CA TYR A 133 4.67 -15.40 11.37
C TYR A 133 4.08 -14.08 10.88
N GLU A 134 3.14 -14.16 9.94
CA GLU A 134 2.49 -13.01 9.34
C GLU A 134 0.96 -13.12 9.47
N TYR A 135 0.32 -11.99 9.69
CA TYR A 135 -1.12 -11.83 9.58
C TYR A 135 -1.44 -10.63 8.69
N THR A 136 -2.48 -10.77 7.87
CA THR A 136 -2.99 -9.69 7.03
C THR A 136 -4.49 -9.54 7.25
N TYR A 137 -4.96 -8.30 7.22
CA TYR A 137 -6.37 -7.96 7.38
C TYR A 137 -6.77 -6.86 6.41
N LEU A 138 -7.75 -7.11 5.55
CA LEU A 138 -8.30 -6.09 4.67
C LEU A 138 -9.34 -5.27 5.45
N THR A 139 -9.02 -4.01 5.74
CA THR A 139 -10.00 -3.08 6.31
C THR A 139 -11.10 -2.78 5.29
N SER A 140 -12.30 -2.46 5.76
CA SER A 140 -13.37 -2.00 4.87
C SER A 140 -13.21 -0.49 4.63
N SER A 141 -13.79 0.03 3.55
CA SER A 141 -13.84 1.48 3.30
C SER A 141 -14.63 2.24 4.37
N GLY A 142 -15.45 1.54 5.15
CA GLY A 142 -16.20 2.06 6.30
C GLY A 142 -15.61 1.67 7.66
N SER A 143 -14.36 1.22 7.73
CA SER A 143 -13.71 0.97 9.02
C SER A 143 -13.69 2.25 9.87
N SER A 144 -13.94 2.11 11.18
CA SER A 144 -13.89 3.25 12.11
C SER A 144 -12.50 3.88 12.08
N GLN A 145 -12.48 5.20 12.02
CA GLN A 145 -11.24 5.96 11.96
C GLN A 145 -10.66 6.16 13.34
N GLY A 146 -9.35 6.31 13.41
CA GLY A 146 -8.63 6.53 14.66
C GLY A 146 -7.63 5.43 14.94
N VAL A 147 -7.25 5.29 16.20
CA VAL A 147 -6.18 4.39 16.63
C VAL A 147 -6.72 2.98 16.84
N TRP A 148 -6.28 2.05 16.00
CA TRP A 148 -6.53 0.62 16.13
C TRP A 148 -5.41 -0.05 16.91
N GLU A 149 -5.71 -1.18 17.55
CA GLU A 149 -4.73 -2.00 18.26
C GLU A 149 -4.71 -3.41 17.67
N THR A 150 -3.51 -3.89 17.36
CA THR A 150 -3.26 -5.30 17.07
C THR A 150 -2.56 -5.94 18.26
N VAL A 151 -3.07 -7.08 18.74
CA VAL A 151 -2.45 -7.87 19.81
C VAL A 151 -2.13 -9.26 19.28
N ALA A 152 -0.87 -9.69 19.39
CA ALA A 152 -0.46 -11.06 19.09
C ALA A 152 -0.12 -11.81 20.37
N SER A 153 -0.63 -13.04 20.47
CA SER A 153 -0.35 -13.98 21.55
C SER A 153 0.52 -15.11 21.01
N THR A 154 1.72 -15.28 21.58
CA THR A 154 2.72 -16.22 21.10
C THR A 154 3.17 -17.15 22.22
N GLU A 155 2.79 -18.43 22.14
CA GLU A 155 3.31 -19.45 23.06
C GLU A 155 4.67 -19.94 22.55
N VAL A 156 5.73 -19.55 23.24
CA VAL A 156 7.12 -19.86 22.83
C VAL A 156 7.63 -21.20 23.36
N THR A 157 7.03 -21.68 24.45
CA THR A 157 7.25 -23.00 25.05
C THR A 157 5.97 -23.35 25.79
N SER A 158 5.67 -24.64 25.98
CA SER A 158 4.45 -25.06 26.67
C SER A 158 4.24 -24.31 27.97
N GLY A 159 3.11 -23.60 28.08
CA GLY A 159 2.72 -22.80 29.24
C GLY A 159 3.43 -21.44 29.38
N LYS A 160 4.28 -21.05 28.42
CA LYS A 160 4.93 -19.73 28.38
C LYS A 160 4.48 -18.94 27.15
N THR A 161 3.59 -17.98 27.39
CA THR A 161 3.05 -17.07 26.37
C THR A 161 3.63 -15.68 26.52
N LEU A 162 4.07 -15.10 25.41
CA LEU A 162 4.47 -13.71 25.29
C LEU A 162 3.44 -12.96 24.44
N THR A 163 3.07 -11.78 24.88
CA THR A 163 2.12 -10.91 24.19
C THR A 163 2.86 -9.69 23.65
N THR A 164 2.59 -9.34 22.40
CA THR A 164 3.04 -8.11 21.77
C THR A 164 1.85 -7.36 21.22
N ASN A 165 1.95 -6.03 21.15
CA ASN A 165 0.92 -5.19 20.57
C ASN A 165 1.52 -4.07 19.72
N ASP A 166 0.71 -3.57 18.80
CA ASP A 166 1.02 -2.45 17.91
C ASP A 166 -0.22 -1.54 17.79
N TYR A 167 0.01 -0.22 17.79
CA TYR A 167 -1.03 0.78 17.63
C TYR A 167 -0.84 1.51 16.31
N TRP A 168 -1.90 1.55 15.50
CA TRP A 168 -1.82 2.05 14.14
C TRP A 168 -3.06 2.86 13.79
N ILE A 169 -2.91 3.89 12.94
CA ILE A 169 -4.01 4.80 12.64
C ILE A 169 -4.74 4.35 11.39
N VAL A 170 -6.06 4.10 11.48
CA VAL A 170 -6.94 4.05 10.31
C VAL A 170 -7.38 5.45 9.95
N SER A 171 -6.96 5.90 8.77
CA SER A 171 -7.36 7.20 8.19
C SER A 171 -8.26 6.99 6.98
N GLY A 172 -9.19 7.90 6.75
CA GLY A 172 -9.92 7.98 5.48
C GLY A 172 -11.37 8.39 5.65
N SER A 173 -11.92 9.07 4.65
CA SER A 173 -13.35 9.33 4.51
C SER A 173 -13.51 9.71 3.05
N PRO A 174 -13.80 8.76 2.16
CA PRO A 174 -13.91 9.07 0.74
C PRO A 174 -14.85 10.25 0.55
N ALA A 175 -14.43 11.21 -0.27
CA ALA A 175 -15.28 12.34 -0.62
C ALA A 175 -15.89 12.11 -2.00
N GLN A 176 -17.19 12.29 -2.15
CA GLN A 176 -17.77 12.58 -3.46
C GLN A 176 -17.56 14.06 -3.77
N VAL A 177 -17.18 14.38 -5.00
CA VAL A 177 -16.86 15.74 -5.44
C VAL A 177 -17.59 16.04 -6.73
N ILE A 178 -18.43 17.07 -6.73
CA ILE A 178 -19.25 17.45 -7.88
C ILE A 178 -19.08 18.95 -8.14
N ILE A 179 -18.86 19.32 -9.41
CA ILE A 179 -19.00 20.70 -9.91
C ILE A 179 -20.37 20.83 -10.60
N ASN A 180 -21.35 21.36 -9.87
CA ASN A 180 -22.75 21.47 -10.29
C ASN A 180 -22.92 22.44 -11.46
N SER A 181 -22.16 23.52 -11.47
CA SER A 181 -22.12 24.51 -12.56
C SER A 181 -20.86 25.35 -12.46
N VAL A 182 -20.46 25.95 -13.59
CA VAL A 182 -19.46 27.01 -13.65
C VAL A 182 -20.07 28.16 -14.42
N THR A 183 -20.06 29.34 -13.83
CA THR A 183 -20.54 30.59 -14.44
C THR A 183 -19.36 31.55 -14.55
N ALA A 184 -19.16 32.13 -15.72
CA ALA A 184 -18.11 33.11 -15.98
C ALA A 184 -18.70 34.36 -16.62
N ASN A 185 -18.87 35.41 -15.83
CA ASN A 185 -19.41 36.69 -16.30
C ASN A 185 -18.31 37.60 -16.88
N SER A 186 -17.08 37.45 -16.39
CA SER A 186 -15.91 38.17 -16.87
C SER A 186 -14.62 37.43 -16.50
N GLN A 187 -13.48 37.89 -17.02
CA GLN A 187 -12.15 37.40 -16.65
C GLN A 187 -11.88 37.43 -15.13
N SER A 188 -12.50 38.37 -14.41
CA SER A 188 -12.36 38.51 -12.95
C SER A 188 -13.55 37.95 -12.14
N ASP A 189 -14.55 37.36 -12.79
CA ASP A 189 -15.77 36.85 -12.15
C ASP A 189 -16.14 35.49 -12.70
N ILE A 190 -15.44 34.46 -12.21
CA ILE A 190 -15.74 33.06 -12.42
C ILE A 190 -16.17 32.46 -11.09
N SER A 191 -17.31 31.79 -11.06
CA SER A 191 -17.84 31.12 -9.88
C SER A 191 -18.30 29.72 -10.24
N ALA A 192 -17.80 28.72 -9.52
CA ALA A 192 -18.23 27.33 -9.62
C ALA A 192 -19.08 26.96 -8.41
N SER A 193 -20.30 26.47 -8.64
CA SER A 193 -21.12 25.87 -7.60
C SER A 193 -20.69 24.42 -7.43
N VAL A 194 -20.30 24.04 -6.21
CA VAL A 194 -19.73 22.72 -5.91
C VAL A 194 -20.40 22.06 -4.73
N THR A 195 -20.38 20.74 -4.75
CA THR A 195 -20.82 19.87 -3.65
C THR A 195 -19.69 18.91 -3.30
N ILE A 196 -19.31 18.90 -2.02
CA ILE A 196 -18.39 17.91 -1.44
C ILE A 196 -19.19 17.12 -0.42
N THR A 197 -19.35 15.81 -0.64
CA THR A 197 -20.08 14.92 0.27
C THR A 197 -19.09 14.00 0.96
N ASN A 198 -19.18 13.91 2.29
CA ASN A 198 -18.42 12.93 3.05
C ASN A 198 -19.12 11.56 2.95
N GLU A 199 -18.60 10.67 2.13
CA GLU A 199 -19.09 9.28 1.99
C GLU A 199 -18.48 8.34 3.04
N GLY A 200 -17.64 8.86 3.94
CA GLY A 200 -17.11 8.16 5.09
C GLY A 200 -18.12 8.03 6.23
N LEU A 201 -17.82 7.15 7.19
CA LEU A 201 -18.68 6.88 8.35
C LEU A 201 -18.38 7.75 9.58
N ALA A 202 -17.38 8.63 9.52
CA ALA A 202 -17.12 9.62 10.57
C ALA A 202 -16.85 11.00 9.99
N GLY A 203 -17.02 12.03 10.82
CA GLY A 203 -16.71 13.40 10.42
C GLY A 203 -15.23 13.56 10.11
N TYR A 204 -14.92 14.30 9.04
CA TYR A 204 -13.55 14.45 8.54
C TYR A 204 -13.27 15.89 8.16
N GLU A 205 -12.06 16.36 8.46
CA GLU A 205 -11.57 17.67 8.02
C GLU A 205 -10.90 17.54 6.65
N TYR A 206 -11.63 17.90 5.61
CA TYR A 206 -11.13 17.85 4.25
C TYR A 206 -10.31 19.07 3.92
N GLN A 207 -9.09 18.84 3.46
CA GLN A 207 -8.33 19.83 2.71
C GLN A 207 -8.77 19.74 1.26
N TYR A 208 -9.11 20.87 0.63
CA TYR A 208 -9.51 20.91 -0.77
C TYR A 208 -8.86 22.08 -1.50
N ALA A 209 -8.62 21.88 -2.79
CA ALA A 209 -8.01 22.87 -3.67
C ALA A 209 -8.81 22.95 -4.97
N TRP A 210 -8.89 24.15 -5.54
CA TRP A 210 -9.45 24.35 -6.85
C TRP A 210 -8.53 25.20 -7.70
N CYS A 211 -8.57 24.94 -9.00
CA CYS A 211 -7.76 25.67 -9.96
C CYS A 211 -8.49 25.84 -11.29
N VAL A 212 -7.97 26.76 -12.08
CA VAL A 212 -8.35 26.93 -13.48
C VAL A 212 -7.14 26.64 -14.34
N VAL A 213 -7.32 25.82 -15.37
CA VAL A 213 -6.25 25.37 -16.28
C VAL A 213 -6.71 25.44 -17.72
N THR A 214 -5.78 25.59 -18.66
CA THR A 214 -6.04 25.59 -20.11
C THR A 214 -5.96 24.19 -20.71
N ASP A 215 -5.17 23.30 -20.12
CA ASP A 215 -5.05 21.88 -20.49
C ASP A 215 -5.79 20.99 -19.49
N ILE A 216 -6.69 20.15 -19.99
CA ILE A 216 -7.42 19.17 -19.18
C ILE A 216 -6.49 18.16 -18.49
N ASN A 217 -5.28 17.93 -18.99
CA ASN A 217 -4.32 16.99 -18.39
C ASN A 217 -3.53 17.60 -17.22
N ASN A 218 -3.61 18.91 -17.00
CA ASN A 218 -2.98 19.54 -15.85
C ASN A 218 -3.56 18.98 -14.54
N ALA A 219 -2.69 18.61 -13.60
CA ALA A 219 -3.06 17.89 -12.38
C ALA A 219 -3.62 18.78 -11.25
N CYS A 220 -3.66 20.11 -11.42
CA CYS A 220 -4.05 21.12 -10.45
C CYS A 220 -3.11 21.20 -9.24
N GLY A 221 -2.39 22.31 -9.07
CA GLY A 221 -1.42 22.54 -7.99
C GLY A 221 0.05 22.27 -8.36
N GLY A 222 0.39 22.31 -9.65
CA GLY A 222 1.73 22.09 -10.20
C GLY A 222 2.55 23.37 -10.43
N GLY A 223 1.97 24.55 -10.17
CA GLY A 223 2.59 25.85 -10.44
C GLY A 223 2.44 26.33 -11.89
N ASP A 224 1.75 25.56 -12.73
CA ASP A 224 1.39 25.85 -14.12
C ASP A 224 -0.11 26.14 -14.29
N ASP A 225 -0.80 26.37 -13.17
CA ASP A 225 -2.22 26.71 -13.14
C ASP A 225 -2.44 28.18 -13.51
N THR A 226 -3.55 28.48 -14.21
CA THR A 226 -3.97 29.86 -14.47
C THR A 226 -4.47 30.54 -13.20
N TYR A 227 -5.09 29.76 -12.31
CA TYR A 227 -5.55 30.18 -10.99
C TYR A 227 -5.44 29.00 -10.05
N TYR A 228 -5.09 29.24 -8.78
CA TYR A 228 -5.07 28.22 -7.74
C TYR A 228 -5.51 28.82 -6.41
N ALA A 229 -6.32 28.07 -5.66
CA ALA A 229 -6.63 28.35 -4.27
C ALA A 229 -6.96 27.07 -3.50
N SER A 230 -6.87 27.12 -2.18
CA SER A 230 -7.17 26.01 -1.29
C SER A 230 -7.82 26.47 0.00
N ALA A 231 -8.52 25.55 0.65
CA ALA A 231 -9.19 25.76 1.92
C ALA A 231 -9.44 24.41 2.63
N ALA A 232 -9.99 24.47 3.84
CA ALA A 232 -10.34 23.31 4.64
C ALA A 232 -11.78 23.39 5.15
N LYS A 233 -12.44 22.24 5.27
CA LYS A 233 -13.77 22.15 5.87
C LYS A 233 -13.97 20.81 6.59
N PHE A 234 -14.39 20.88 7.86
CA PHE A 234 -14.94 19.72 8.56
C PHE A 234 -16.36 19.41 8.07
N ILE A 235 -16.58 18.18 7.64
CA ILE A 235 -17.85 17.68 7.11
C ILE A 235 -18.22 16.40 7.88
N ASN A 236 -19.40 16.37 8.48
CA ASN A 236 -19.93 15.17 9.17
C ASN A 236 -20.16 14.03 8.17
N ALA A 237 -20.12 12.79 8.65
CA ALA A 237 -20.43 11.60 7.85
C ALA A 237 -21.79 11.75 7.16
N GLY A 238 -21.85 11.44 5.86
CA GLY A 238 -23.05 11.52 5.02
C GLY A 238 -23.57 12.94 4.76
N ALA A 239 -22.87 13.98 5.20
CA ALA A 239 -23.30 15.36 5.00
C ALA A 239 -22.68 15.99 3.76
N ASP A 240 -23.41 16.92 3.17
CA ASP A 240 -22.95 17.75 2.04
C ASP A 240 -22.38 19.07 2.53
N PHE A 241 -21.28 19.47 1.91
CA PHE A 241 -20.78 20.83 1.92
C PHE A 241 -21.01 21.45 0.54
N ASN A 242 -22.00 22.33 0.47
CA ASN A 242 -22.33 23.11 -0.72
C ASN A 242 -21.71 24.51 -0.59
N THR A 243 -20.94 24.92 -1.60
CA THR A 243 -20.33 26.26 -1.62
C THR A 243 -20.11 26.73 -3.05
N ASN A 244 -19.79 28.02 -3.19
CA ASN A 244 -19.33 28.60 -4.44
C ASN A 244 -17.83 28.91 -4.32
N LEU A 245 -17.06 28.43 -5.30
CA LEU A 245 -15.62 28.68 -5.38
C LEU A 245 -15.34 29.65 -6.53
N THR A 246 -14.59 30.71 -6.24
CA THR A 246 -14.32 31.78 -7.20
C THR A 246 -12.94 31.64 -7.82
N ALA A 247 -12.78 32.13 -9.05
CA ALA A 247 -11.51 32.19 -9.75
C ALA A 247 -11.43 33.40 -10.69
N THR A 248 -10.24 33.66 -11.20
CA THR A 248 -9.97 34.68 -12.22
C THR A 248 -9.05 34.11 -13.30
N VAL A 249 -9.17 34.60 -14.53
CA VAL A 249 -8.30 34.25 -15.66
C VAL A 249 -7.73 35.51 -16.32
N PRO A 250 -6.58 35.44 -17.00
CA PRO A 250 -5.93 36.62 -17.57
C PRO A 250 -6.49 37.07 -18.93
N SER A 251 -7.27 36.23 -19.60
CA SER A 251 -7.77 36.49 -20.96
C SER A 251 -9.06 35.73 -21.25
N ASP A 252 -9.75 36.14 -22.31
CA ASP A 252 -10.87 35.38 -22.87
C ASP A 252 -10.37 34.05 -23.46
N GLY A 253 -11.20 33.01 -23.39
CA GLY A 253 -10.82 31.67 -23.84
C GLY A 253 -11.60 30.55 -23.18
N THR A 254 -11.28 29.32 -23.55
CA THR A 254 -11.83 28.10 -22.95
C THR A 254 -10.87 27.56 -21.90
N TYR A 255 -11.42 27.24 -20.73
CA TYR A 255 -10.69 26.78 -19.57
C TYR A 255 -11.39 25.59 -18.92
N TYR A 256 -10.70 24.90 -18.02
CA TYR A 256 -11.23 23.85 -17.16
C TYR A 256 -11.13 24.28 -15.71
N PHE A 257 -12.27 24.26 -15.03
CA PHE A 257 -12.34 24.41 -13.58
C PHE A 257 -12.16 23.03 -12.96
N LYS A 258 -11.22 22.89 -12.02
CA LYS A 258 -10.96 21.64 -11.31
C LYS A 258 -11.11 21.83 -9.82
N LEU A 259 -11.67 20.81 -9.16
CA LEU A 259 -11.77 20.72 -7.71
C LEU A 259 -11.17 19.39 -7.26
N LEU A 260 -10.28 19.45 -6.28
CA LEU A 260 -9.63 18.32 -5.64
C LEU A 260 -9.92 18.34 -4.15
N VAL A 261 -10.31 17.20 -3.59
CA VAL A 261 -10.61 17.02 -2.17
C VAL A 261 -9.78 15.86 -1.65
N TYR A 262 -8.94 16.13 -0.65
CA TYR A 262 -7.96 15.19 -0.12
C TYR A 262 -8.47 14.50 1.15
N PHE A 263 -8.23 13.20 1.25
CA PHE A 263 -8.53 12.39 2.44
C PHE A 263 -7.40 11.38 2.67
N GLY A 264 -6.64 11.61 3.74
CA GLY A 264 -5.38 10.90 3.98
C GLY A 264 -4.39 11.16 2.85
N THR A 265 -3.92 10.11 2.19
CA THR A 265 -3.00 10.17 1.03
C THR A 265 -3.70 10.09 -0.32
N GLU A 266 -5.02 9.91 -0.34
CA GLU A 266 -5.81 9.88 -1.57
C GLU A 266 -6.57 11.19 -1.77
N ARG A 267 -7.14 11.36 -2.96
CA ARG A 267 -7.97 12.51 -3.31
C ARG A 267 -9.06 12.12 -4.29
N SER A 268 -10.20 12.77 -4.18
CA SER A 268 -11.25 12.77 -5.19
C SER A 268 -11.17 14.06 -5.99
N GLY A 269 -11.56 14.01 -7.26
CA GLY A 269 -11.49 15.16 -8.15
C GLY A 269 -12.71 15.28 -9.05
N SER A 270 -13.04 16.51 -9.41
CA SER A 270 -14.05 16.83 -10.42
C SER A 270 -13.49 17.91 -11.35
N SER A 271 -13.93 17.93 -12.61
CA SER A 271 -13.48 18.90 -13.60
C SER A 271 -14.61 19.26 -14.56
N ARG A 272 -14.68 20.52 -14.96
CA ARG A 272 -15.69 21.00 -15.92
C ARG A 272 -15.14 22.12 -16.80
N SER A 273 -15.41 22.07 -18.10
CA SER A 273 -15.03 23.13 -19.03
C SER A 273 -15.99 24.33 -18.95
N PHE A 274 -15.45 25.51 -19.23
CA PHE A 274 -16.21 26.76 -19.37
C PHE A 274 -15.47 27.71 -20.32
N THR A 275 -16.16 28.75 -20.78
CA THR A 275 -15.59 29.77 -21.68
C THR A 275 -15.82 31.16 -21.10
N VAL A 276 -14.82 32.03 -21.23
CA VAL A 276 -14.88 33.45 -20.86
C VAL A 276 -14.82 34.28 -22.13
N GLY A 277 -15.72 35.27 -22.26
CA GLY A 277 -15.84 36.11 -23.45
C GLY A 277 -16.78 35.54 -24.51
N ALA A 278 -17.41 36.42 -25.29
CA ALA A 278 -18.24 36.01 -26.42
C ALA A 278 -17.36 35.63 -27.61
N VAL A 279 -17.57 34.44 -28.18
CA VAL A 279 -17.15 34.18 -29.56
C VAL A 279 -17.94 35.13 -30.47
N THR A 280 -17.34 36.26 -30.85
CA THR A 280 -17.86 37.07 -31.97
C THR A 280 -17.81 36.20 -33.22
N PRO A 281 -18.96 35.86 -33.85
CA PRO A 281 -18.93 35.22 -35.16
C PRO A 281 -18.26 36.19 -36.15
N PRO A 282 -17.48 35.69 -37.12
CA PRO A 282 -16.85 36.56 -38.12
C PRO A 282 -17.92 37.34 -38.91
N PRO A 283 -17.65 38.59 -39.32
CA PRO A 283 -18.63 39.40 -40.04
C PRO A 283 -18.94 38.76 -41.40
N SER A 284 -20.23 38.54 -41.65
CA SER A 284 -20.77 38.02 -42.91
C SER A 284 -20.47 38.99 -44.07
N PRO A 285 -19.96 38.53 -45.23
CA PRO A 285 -19.85 39.37 -46.42
C PRO A 285 -21.23 39.75 -46.96
N GLN A 286 -21.43 41.04 -47.26
CA GLN A 286 -22.66 41.57 -47.86
C GLN A 286 -22.74 41.19 -49.36
N PRO A 287 -23.92 40.78 -49.89
CA PRO A 287 -24.02 40.24 -51.24
C PRO A 287 -24.23 41.33 -52.31
N THR A 288 -23.53 41.21 -53.44
CA THR A 288 -23.89 41.87 -54.70
C THR A 288 -25.04 41.11 -55.37
N ARG A 289 -25.94 41.89 -55.95
CA ARG A 289 -27.25 41.48 -56.45
C ARG A 289 -27.18 41.13 -57.93
N ASP A 290 -27.46 39.89 -58.24
CA ASP A 290 -27.96 39.45 -59.54
C ASP A 290 -28.90 38.25 -59.37
N THR A 291 -29.96 38.32 -60.15
CA THR A 291 -31.27 37.71 -59.96
C THR A 291 -31.37 36.32 -60.59
N SER A 292 -31.88 35.33 -59.85
CA SER A 292 -33.01 34.45 -60.25
C SER A 292 -33.05 33.14 -59.44
N GLY A 293 -34.26 32.70 -59.09
CA GLY A 293 -34.54 31.30 -58.69
C GLY A 293 -34.84 31.11 -57.20
N GLY A 294 -36.10 30.81 -56.86
CA GLY A 294 -36.61 30.75 -55.49
C GLY A 294 -36.27 29.50 -54.69
N GLY A 295 -36.75 29.50 -53.43
CA GLY A 295 -36.84 28.31 -52.57
C GLY A 295 -36.30 28.57 -51.17
N GLY A 296 -37.20 28.73 -50.20
CA GLY A 296 -36.82 28.79 -48.78
C GLY A 296 -36.15 27.49 -48.34
N GLY A 297 -34.96 27.61 -47.75
CA GLY A 297 -34.20 26.52 -47.17
C GLY A 297 -33.60 26.99 -45.86
N ALA A 298 -34.19 26.53 -44.76
CA ALA A 298 -33.53 26.52 -43.47
C ALA A 298 -32.20 25.76 -43.64
N ALA A 299 -31.10 26.34 -43.18
CA ALA A 299 -29.84 25.62 -43.03
C ALA A 299 -30.04 24.57 -41.93
N VAL A 300 -30.53 23.42 -42.35
CA VAL A 300 -30.45 22.17 -41.63
C VAL A 300 -28.96 21.92 -41.40
N LEU A 301 -28.53 21.99 -40.14
CA LEU A 301 -27.39 21.19 -39.71
C LEU A 301 -27.70 19.77 -40.19
N GLN A 302 -26.96 19.27 -41.18
CA GLN A 302 -27.07 17.88 -41.60
C GLN A 302 -26.75 17.01 -40.38
N ALA A 303 -27.81 16.61 -39.68
CA ALA A 303 -27.81 15.40 -38.90
C ALA A 303 -27.60 14.29 -39.91
N VAL A 304 -26.41 13.69 -39.90
CA VAL A 304 -26.18 12.42 -40.56
C VAL A 304 -27.14 11.45 -39.89
N SER A 305 -28.26 11.19 -40.56
CA SER A 305 -29.18 10.11 -40.22
C SER A 305 -28.53 8.80 -40.67
N THR A 306 -27.58 8.31 -39.87
CA THR A 306 -27.08 6.95 -39.97
C THR A 306 -28.03 6.04 -39.21
N THR A 307 -29.00 5.49 -39.92
CA THR A 307 -29.58 4.21 -39.52
C THR A 307 -28.44 3.21 -39.44
N CYS A 308 -28.25 2.59 -38.27
CA CYS A 308 -27.30 1.49 -38.12
C CYS A 308 -27.72 0.37 -39.09
N LYS A 309 -26.89 0.03 -40.08
CA LYS A 309 -27.18 -0.98 -41.10
C LYS A 309 -26.41 -2.26 -40.81
N ASP A 310 -26.90 -3.38 -41.34
CA ASP A 310 -26.17 -4.64 -41.37
C ASP A 310 -24.81 -4.45 -42.03
N GLY A 311 -23.74 -4.64 -41.25
CA GLY A 311 -22.36 -4.39 -41.67
C GLY A 311 -21.66 -3.20 -40.99
N ASP A 312 -22.38 -2.37 -40.23
CA ASP A 312 -21.76 -1.38 -39.35
C ASP A 312 -20.94 -2.10 -38.27
N ARG A 313 -19.96 -1.43 -37.67
CA ARG A 313 -19.08 -2.08 -36.69
C ARG A 313 -19.58 -1.74 -35.29
N SER A 314 -19.88 -2.77 -34.52
CA SER A 314 -20.20 -2.67 -33.09
C SER A 314 -19.12 -1.82 -32.41
N GLY A 315 -19.53 -0.90 -31.53
CA GLY A 315 -18.64 -0.02 -30.77
C GLY A 315 -18.14 1.23 -31.53
N ASP A 316 -18.18 1.25 -32.86
CA ASP A 316 -17.79 2.41 -33.70
C ASP A 316 -19.06 3.22 -34.06
N LEU A 317 -19.45 4.11 -33.15
CA LEU A 317 -20.74 4.81 -33.17
C LEU A 317 -20.77 5.99 -34.14
N ASN A 318 -19.60 6.46 -34.59
CA ASN A 318 -19.47 7.47 -35.64
C ASN A 318 -19.02 6.91 -37.00
N ASN A 319 -18.77 5.60 -37.10
CA ASN A 319 -18.28 4.88 -38.28
C ASN A 319 -16.95 5.44 -38.85
N ASP A 320 -16.04 5.87 -37.97
CA ASP A 320 -14.72 6.38 -38.37
C ASP A 320 -13.65 5.29 -38.53
N GLY A 321 -14.02 4.03 -38.23
CA GLY A 321 -13.18 2.86 -38.32
C GLY A 321 -12.38 2.58 -37.05
N LYS A 322 -12.61 3.29 -35.94
CA LYS A 322 -11.90 3.07 -34.67
C LYS A 322 -12.79 3.34 -33.45
N VAL A 323 -12.93 2.34 -32.59
CA VAL A 323 -13.59 2.51 -31.29
C VAL A 323 -12.70 3.30 -30.33
N ASN A 324 -13.08 4.54 -30.00
CA ASN A 324 -12.29 5.45 -29.19
C ASN A 324 -13.14 6.41 -28.32
N LEU A 325 -12.51 7.47 -27.83
CA LEU A 325 -13.14 8.46 -26.94
C LEU A 325 -14.33 9.17 -27.61
N VAL A 326 -14.32 9.32 -28.94
CA VAL A 326 -15.43 9.91 -29.69
C VAL A 326 -16.66 9.01 -29.61
N ASP A 327 -16.50 7.70 -29.81
CA ASP A 327 -17.59 6.73 -29.65
C ASP A 327 -18.11 6.70 -28.22
N PHE A 328 -17.22 6.75 -27.23
CA PHE A 328 -17.62 6.84 -25.83
C PHE A 328 -18.43 8.12 -25.55
N SER A 329 -18.05 9.26 -26.14
CA SER A 329 -18.80 10.51 -25.98
C SER A 329 -20.20 10.44 -26.60
N ILE A 330 -20.35 9.70 -27.70
CA ILE A 330 -21.63 9.45 -28.36
C ILE A 330 -22.48 8.51 -27.48
N LEU A 331 -21.90 7.43 -26.95
CA LEU A 331 -22.58 6.52 -26.04
C LEU A 331 -23.15 7.28 -24.82
N LEU A 332 -22.34 8.18 -24.24
CA LEU A 332 -22.73 8.98 -23.09
C LEU A 332 -23.86 9.98 -23.42
N ALA A 333 -23.89 10.51 -24.66
CA ALA A 333 -24.96 11.40 -25.11
C ALA A 333 -26.34 10.71 -25.17
N PHE A 334 -26.38 9.38 -25.29
CA PHE A 334 -27.61 8.58 -25.30
C PHE A 334 -27.85 7.79 -24.00
N TRP A 335 -26.99 7.96 -22.99
CA TRP A 335 -27.06 7.21 -21.73
C TRP A 335 -28.41 7.34 -21.03
N GLY A 336 -29.06 6.21 -20.74
CA GLY A 336 -30.34 6.17 -20.05
C GLY A 336 -31.53 6.76 -20.84
N THR A 337 -31.34 7.12 -22.12
CA THR A 337 -32.44 7.58 -22.97
C THR A 337 -33.34 6.41 -23.39
N SER A 338 -34.56 6.72 -23.84
CA SER A 338 -35.51 5.72 -24.35
C SER A 338 -35.62 5.77 -25.88
N PRO A 339 -35.85 4.64 -26.56
CA PRO A 339 -36.02 4.61 -28.01
C PRO A 339 -37.27 5.40 -28.45
N PRO A 340 -37.32 5.91 -29.71
CA PRO A 340 -36.31 5.75 -30.76
C PRO A 340 -35.10 6.66 -30.56
N PHE A 341 -33.90 6.07 -30.60
CA PHE A 341 -32.65 6.81 -30.48
C PHE A 341 -32.35 7.60 -31.75
N ARG A 342 -31.83 8.82 -31.60
CA ARG A 342 -31.34 9.60 -32.76
C ARG A 342 -30.14 8.93 -33.42
N ASN A 343 -29.30 8.24 -32.64
CA ASN A 343 -28.29 7.30 -33.13
C ASN A 343 -28.66 5.87 -32.66
N PRO A 344 -29.23 5.02 -33.53
CA PRO A 344 -29.59 3.65 -33.17
C PRO A 344 -28.40 2.77 -32.79
N CYS A 345 -27.18 3.12 -33.21
CA CYS A 345 -25.97 2.35 -32.90
C CYS A 345 -25.55 2.44 -31.43
N SER A 346 -26.07 3.42 -30.67
CA SER A 346 -25.72 3.62 -29.26
C SER A 346 -26.25 2.52 -28.34
N ASP A 347 -27.26 1.78 -28.76
CA ASP A 347 -27.75 0.54 -28.12
C ASP A 347 -27.02 -0.64 -28.78
N ILE A 348 -25.81 -0.92 -28.30
CA ILE A 348 -24.85 -1.82 -28.93
C ILE A 348 -25.31 -3.28 -28.78
N ASN A 349 -25.97 -3.61 -27.66
CA ASN A 349 -26.49 -4.95 -27.39
C ASN A 349 -27.94 -5.18 -27.84
N GLN A 350 -28.60 -4.13 -28.35
CA GLN A 350 -29.98 -4.11 -28.86
C GLN A 350 -31.06 -4.43 -27.80
N ASP A 351 -30.81 -4.09 -26.53
CA ASP A 351 -31.74 -4.35 -25.43
C ASP A 351 -32.77 -3.22 -25.21
N ARG A 352 -32.78 -2.23 -26.10
CA ARG A 352 -33.59 -0.99 -26.07
C ARG A 352 -33.19 -0.02 -24.96
N LYS A 353 -32.00 -0.15 -24.38
CA LYS A 353 -31.45 0.75 -23.38
C LYS A 353 -30.00 1.03 -23.71
N VAL A 354 -29.53 2.23 -23.37
CA VAL A 354 -28.10 2.56 -23.42
C VAL A 354 -27.59 2.63 -21.99
N ASN A 355 -26.82 1.63 -21.57
CA ASN A 355 -26.41 1.46 -20.19
C ASN A 355 -25.00 0.84 -20.05
N MET A 356 -24.68 0.36 -18.84
CA MET A 356 -23.39 -0.23 -18.52
C MET A 356 -23.02 -1.44 -19.39
N VAL A 357 -24.01 -2.17 -19.92
CA VAL A 357 -23.76 -3.29 -20.83
C VAL A 357 -23.24 -2.78 -22.17
N ASP A 358 -23.82 -1.73 -22.75
CA ASP A 358 -23.31 -1.10 -23.97
C ASP A 358 -21.91 -0.51 -23.77
N PHE A 359 -21.69 0.13 -22.63
CA PHE A 359 -20.36 0.61 -22.25
C PHE A 359 -19.33 -0.52 -22.18
N SER A 360 -19.69 -1.66 -21.58
CA SER A 360 -18.79 -2.81 -21.48
C SER A 360 -18.42 -3.38 -22.84
N ILE A 361 -19.33 -3.34 -23.82
CA ILE A 361 -19.09 -3.81 -25.19
C ILE A 361 -18.20 -2.81 -25.96
N LEU A 362 -18.50 -1.51 -25.85
CA LEU A 362 -17.68 -0.45 -26.45
C LEU A 362 -16.24 -0.53 -25.93
N PHE A 363 -16.08 -0.68 -24.61
CA PHE A 363 -14.76 -0.78 -23.99
C PHE A 363 -14.03 -2.08 -24.34
N ALA A 364 -14.75 -3.20 -24.48
CA ALA A 364 -14.15 -4.47 -24.92
C ALA A 364 -13.56 -4.39 -26.34
N GLN A 365 -14.03 -3.45 -27.16
CA GLN A 365 -13.62 -3.25 -28.55
C GLN A 365 -12.67 -2.05 -28.71
N TRP A 366 -12.20 -1.47 -27.61
CA TRP A 366 -11.38 -0.25 -27.61
C TRP A 366 -10.13 -0.35 -28.48
N GLY A 367 -9.90 0.67 -29.31
CA GLY A 367 -8.76 0.75 -30.22
C GLY A 367 -8.83 -0.24 -31.39
N THR A 368 -9.89 -1.04 -31.49
CA THR A 368 -10.15 -1.89 -32.64
C THR A 368 -11.03 -1.16 -33.65
N THR A 369 -11.27 -1.80 -34.78
CA THR A 369 -12.24 -1.32 -35.76
C THR A 369 -13.67 -1.70 -35.37
N GLY A 370 -13.91 -2.42 -34.26
CA GLY A 370 -15.22 -2.98 -33.92
C GLY A 370 -15.51 -4.31 -34.65
N VAL A 371 -16.42 -5.12 -34.11
CA VAL A 371 -16.86 -6.38 -34.76
C VAL A 371 -18.07 -6.12 -35.66
N PRO A 372 -18.28 -6.91 -36.73
CA PRO A 372 -19.48 -6.76 -37.56
C PRO A 372 -20.75 -6.81 -36.70
N TYR A 373 -21.54 -5.74 -36.78
CA TYR A 373 -22.84 -5.64 -36.15
C TYR A 373 -23.76 -6.69 -36.77
N ASN A 374 -24.21 -7.63 -35.94
CA ASN A 374 -25.12 -8.69 -36.35
C ASN A 374 -26.48 -8.43 -35.69
N PRO A 375 -27.51 -8.01 -36.44
CA PRO A 375 -28.83 -7.82 -35.87
C PRO A 375 -29.38 -9.16 -35.35
N LYS A 376 -29.87 -9.19 -34.11
CA LYS A 376 -30.67 -10.32 -33.62
C LYS A 376 -32.14 -10.16 -33.93
#